data_AF-A0A954KH29-F1
#
_entry.id   AF-A0A954KH29-F1
#
_cell.length_a   1.000
_cell.length_b   1.000
_cell.length_c   1.000
_cell.angle_alpha   90.00
_cell.angle_beta   90.00
_cell.angle_gamma   90.00
#
_symmetry.space_group_name_H-M   'P 1'
#
loop_
_entity.id
_entity.type
_entity.pdbx_description
1 polymer ?
#
loop_
_entity_poly.entity_id
_entity_poly.type
_entity_poly.pdbx_seq_one_letter_code
_entity_poly.pdbx_strand_id
1 'polypeptide(L)'
;MNNWTEWFRHAFAVDATEGELTPQQQAVVQAVAREVVRRQLTVPSVALLEMSRPLNYIGAQALHVFGPALSVLMTSDDHETFANFLERRDSLEILNAVIEDLEKQATLQEQKQA
;
A
#
# COMPACT_ATOMS: atom_id res chain seq x y z
N MET A 1 17.73 17.30 -6.38
CA MET A 1 18.11 15.94 -5.93
C MET A 1 16.82 15.21 -5.60
N ASN A 2 16.55 14.08 -6.25
CA ASN A 2 15.24 13.41 -6.14
C ASN A 2 15.10 12.76 -4.76
N ASN A 3 14.27 13.33 -3.89
CA ASN A 3 13.97 12.81 -2.55
C ASN A 3 13.12 11.51 -2.56
N TRP A 4 12.86 10.94 -3.73
CA TRP A 4 11.99 9.76 -3.89
C TRP A 4 12.61 8.48 -3.29
N THR A 5 13.94 8.33 -3.36
CA THR A 5 14.65 7.19 -2.76
C THR A 5 14.73 7.25 -1.23
N GLU A 6 14.82 8.46 -0.64
CA GLU A 6 14.80 8.65 0.81
C GLU A 6 13.40 8.41 1.39
N TRP A 7 12.37 8.84 0.65
CA TRP A 7 10.98 8.53 0.96
C TRP A 7 10.71 7.02 0.89
N PHE A 8 11.18 6.34 -0.17
CA PHE A 8 10.99 4.90 -0.28
C PHE A 8 11.50 4.15 0.93
N ARG A 9 12.69 4.54 1.40
CA ARG A 9 13.27 3.99 2.61
C ARG A 9 12.37 4.27 3.81
N HIS A 10 11.82 5.47 3.97
CA HIS A 10 10.94 5.80 5.09
C HIS A 10 9.60 5.06 5.05
N ALA A 11 8.87 5.06 3.94
CA ALA A 11 7.54 4.42 3.85
C ALA A 11 7.60 2.90 4.10
N PHE A 12 8.71 2.25 3.70
CA PHE A 12 8.96 0.84 3.96
C PHE A 12 9.75 0.55 5.25
N ALA A 13 10.23 1.59 5.95
CA ALA A 13 10.92 1.49 7.24
C ALA A 13 10.10 2.06 8.41
N VAL A 14 8.84 2.48 8.19
CA VAL A 14 7.89 2.77 9.27
C VAL A 14 7.82 1.55 10.18
N ASP A 15 8.40 1.69 11.39
CA ASP A 15 8.48 0.72 12.50
C ASP A 15 8.34 -0.75 12.11
N ALA A 16 9.08 -1.16 11.07
CA ALA A 16 8.88 -2.44 10.42
C ALA A 16 9.29 -3.56 11.37
N THR A 17 8.31 -4.15 12.04
CA THR A 17 8.53 -5.23 13.02
C THR A 17 9.12 -6.48 12.35
N GLU A 18 8.99 -6.61 11.03
CA GLU A 18 9.39 -7.79 10.26
C GLU A 18 10.42 -7.51 9.14
N GLY A 19 11.32 -6.53 9.35
CA GLY A 19 12.45 -6.27 8.45
C GLY A 19 12.06 -5.60 7.12
N GLU A 20 13.04 -5.30 6.26
CA GLU A 20 12.78 -4.58 4.99
C GLU A 20 11.99 -5.44 3.98
N LEU A 21 11.08 -4.81 3.23
CA LEU A 21 10.35 -5.46 2.14
C LEU A 21 11.30 -5.81 1.00
N THR A 22 11.04 -6.94 0.34
CA THR A 22 11.73 -7.28 -0.91
C THR A 22 11.40 -6.28 -2.03
N PRO A 23 12.28 -6.12 -3.04
CA PRO A 23 11.99 -5.23 -4.17
C PRO A 23 10.67 -5.55 -4.90
N GLN A 24 10.32 -6.84 -4.99
CA GLN A 24 9.05 -7.28 -5.58
C GLN A 24 7.86 -6.82 -4.75
N GLN A 25 7.88 -7.04 -3.42
CA GLN A 25 6.82 -6.57 -2.52
C GLN A 25 6.67 -5.05 -2.58
N GLN A 26 7.77 -4.30 -2.59
CA GLN A 26 7.72 -2.85 -2.71
C GLN A 26 7.05 -2.39 -4.01
N ALA A 27 7.39 -3.03 -5.14
CA ALA A 27 6.81 -2.70 -6.44
C ALA A 27 5.30 -2.98 -6.47
N VAL A 28 4.90 -4.12 -5.91
CA VAL A 28 3.51 -4.56 -5.84
C VAL A 28 2.67 -3.65 -4.94
N VAL A 29 3.15 -3.32 -3.74
CA VAL A 29 2.47 -2.40 -2.80
C VAL A 29 2.27 -1.02 -3.44
N GLN A 30 3.30 -0.50 -4.13
CA GLN A 30 3.18 0.75 -4.85
C GLN A 30 2.20 0.70 -6.01
N ALA A 31 2.12 -0.42 -6.73
CA ALA A 31 1.15 -0.57 -7.81
C ALA A 31 -0.28 -0.49 -7.27
N VAL A 32 -0.57 -1.20 -6.17
CA VAL A 32 -1.87 -1.15 -5.49
C VAL A 32 -2.17 0.27 -4.99
N ALA A 33 -1.24 0.91 -4.28
CA ALA A 33 -1.44 2.24 -3.73
C ALA A 33 -1.64 3.31 -4.82
N ARG A 34 -0.93 3.22 -5.95
CA ARG A 34 -1.16 4.09 -7.11
C ARG A 34 -2.56 3.94 -7.66
N GLU A 35 -3.08 2.72 -7.70
CA GLU A 35 -4.43 2.49 -8.21
C GLU A 35 -5.51 3.07 -7.29
N VAL A 36 -5.30 3.01 -5.97
CA VAL A 36 -6.16 3.66 -4.97
C VAL A 36 -6.23 5.16 -5.24
N VAL A 37 -5.07 5.83 -5.33
CA VAL A 37 -4.98 7.28 -5.59
C VAL A 37 -5.57 7.65 -6.94
N ARG A 38 -5.21 6.90 -8.00
CA ARG A 38 -5.69 7.14 -9.37
C ARG A 38 -7.21 7.07 -9.48
N ARG A 39 -7.86 6.22 -8.68
CA ARG A 39 -9.31 6.06 -8.63
C ARG A 39 -10.00 6.97 -7.61
N GLN A 40 -9.26 7.87 -6.94
CA GLN A 40 -9.76 8.75 -5.89
C GLN A 40 -10.37 7.96 -4.71
N LEU A 41 -9.80 6.79 -4.42
CA LEU A 41 -10.23 5.90 -3.34
C LEU A 41 -9.43 6.09 -2.05
N THR A 42 -8.56 7.08 -1.97
CA THR A 42 -7.67 7.32 -0.82
C THR A 42 -8.45 7.39 0.50
N VAL A 43 -9.49 8.24 0.58
CA VAL A 43 -10.30 8.40 1.80
C VAL A 43 -10.97 7.10 2.25
N PRO A 44 -11.75 6.39 1.42
CA PRO A 44 -12.37 5.13 1.85
C PRO A 44 -11.34 4.02 2.13
N SER A 45 -10.20 3.98 1.42
CA SER A 45 -9.13 3.01 1.68
C SER A 45 -8.46 3.23 3.02
N VAL A 46 -8.05 4.46 3.34
CA VAL A 46 -7.45 4.82 4.65
C VAL A 46 -8.42 4.46 5.77
N ALA A 47 -9.69 4.88 5.68
CA ALA A 47 -10.70 4.58 6.69
C ALA A 47 -10.87 3.06 6.91
N LEU A 48 -10.92 2.27 5.84
CA LEU A 48 -10.99 0.81 5.93
C LEU A 48 -9.77 0.22 6.64
N LEU A 49 -8.57 0.68 6.28
CA LEU A 49 -7.31 0.22 6.88
C LEU A 49 -7.26 0.56 8.38
N GLU A 50 -7.65 1.77 8.76
CA GLU A 50 -7.71 2.18 10.17
C GLU A 50 -8.70 1.34 10.98
N MET A 51 -9.88 1.08 10.43
CA MET A 51 -10.90 0.24 11.06
C MET A 51 -10.45 -1.22 11.19
N SER A 52 -9.53 -1.68 10.33
CA SER A 52 -8.98 -3.03 10.38
C SER A 52 -7.83 -3.20 11.40
N ARG A 53 -7.20 -2.12 11.87
CA ARG A 53 -6.14 -2.16 12.91
C ARG A 53 -6.50 -2.94 14.19
N PRO A 54 -7.70 -2.80 14.80
CA PRO A 54 -8.08 -3.62 15.97
C PRO A 54 -8.28 -5.11 15.64
N LEU A 55 -8.43 -5.48 14.38
CA LEU A 55 -8.64 -6.86 13.91
C LEU A 55 -7.29 -7.52 13.58
N ASN A 56 -6.46 -7.69 14.61
CA ASN A 56 -5.07 -8.18 14.55
C ASN A 56 -4.85 -9.58 13.92
N TYR A 57 -5.86 -10.17 13.27
CA TYR A 57 -5.85 -11.55 12.75
C TYR A 57 -6.63 -11.76 11.43
N ILE A 58 -7.20 -10.71 10.83
CA ILE A 58 -8.04 -10.85 9.60
C ILE A 58 -7.24 -10.49 8.33
N GLY A 59 -5.91 -10.29 8.42
CA GLY A 59 -5.06 -10.01 7.24
C GLY A 59 -5.10 -11.11 6.18
N ALA A 60 -4.91 -12.37 6.59
CA ALA A 60 -4.91 -13.52 5.67
C ALA A 60 -6.28 -13.78 5.01
N GLN A 61 -7.37 -13.58 5.77
CA GLN A 61 -8.74 -13.82 5.25
C GLN A 61 -9.30 -12.64 4.46
N ALA A 62 -8.79 -11.42 4.66
CA ALA A 62 -9.18 -10.25 3.89
C ALA A 62 -8.85 -10.42 2.39
N LEU A 63 -7.75 -11.12 2.07
CA LEU A 63 -7.39 -11.39 0.68
C LEU A 63 -8.41 -12.32 -0.02
N HIS A 64 -9.07 -13.23 0.69
CA HIS A 64 -10.16 -14.03 0.11
C HIS A 64 -11.43 -13.20 -0.18
N VAL A 65 -11.65 -12.14 0.59
CA VAL A 65 -12.78 -11.22 0.38
C VAL A 65 -12.48 -10.21 -0.75
N PHE A 66 -11.26 -9.68 -0.79
CA PHE A 66 -10.85 -8.65 -1.77
C PHE A 66 -10.13 -9.20 -3.02
N GLY A 67 -9.79 -10.49 -3.04
CA GLY A 67 -9.09 -11.17 -4.14
C GLY A 67 -9.70 -10.92 -5.53
N PRO A 68 -11.03 -10.94 -5.72
CA PRO A 68 -11.64 -10.62 -7.01
C PRO A 68 -11.34 -9.19 -7.49
N ALA A 69 -11.32 -8.20 -6.58
CA ALA A 69 -11.02 -6.81 -6.94
C ALA A 69 -9.53 -6.61 -7.25
N LEU A 70 -8.65 -7.29 -6.52
CA LEU A 70 -7.20 -7.26 -6.73
C LEU A 70 -6.77 -8.02 -7.98
N SER A 71 -7.46 -9.11 -8.35
CA SER A 71 -7.15 -9.92 -9.54
C SER A 71 -7.28 -9.17 -10.87
N VAL A 72 -8.10 -8.11 -10.92
CA VAL A 72 -8.23 -7.24 -12.10
C VAL A 72 -7.02 -6.29 -12.23
N LEU A 73 -6.31 -6.06 -11.12
CA LEU A 73 -5.22 -5.09 -11.01
C LEU A 73 -3.83 -5.74 -11.06
N MET A 74 -3.75 -7.07 -10.91
CA MET A 74 -2.50 -7.77 -10.59
C MET A 74 -2.35 -9.06 -11.41
N THR A 75 -1.11 -9.40 -11.75
CA THR A 75 -0.80 -10.73 -12.31
C THR A 75 -0.92 -11.80 -11.21
N SER A 76 -0.96 -13.09 -11.58
CA SER A 76 -1.00 -14.19 -10.60
C SER A 76 0.19 -14.16 -9.62
N ASP A 77 1.40 -13.85 -10.12
CA ASP A 77 2.61 -13.77 -9.31
C ASP A 77 2.60 -12.54 -8.37
N ASP A 78 2.06 -11.42 -8.83
CA ASP A 78 1.90 -10.22 -8.00
C ASP A 78 0.84 -10.43 -6.91
N HIS A 79 -0.20 -11.22 -7.20
CA HIS A 79 -1.23 -11.56 -6.22
C HIS A 79 -0.66 -12.38 -5.06
N GLU A 80 0.16 -13.40 -5.34
CA GLU A 80 0.85 -14.17 -4.28
C GLU A 80 1.86 -13.30 -3.52
N THR A 81 2.61 -12.46 -4.21
CA THR A 81 3.53 -11.52 -3.58
C THR A 81 2.80 -10.57 -2.62
N PHE A 82 1.63 -10.06 -3.03
CA PHE A 82 0.82 -9.17 -2.21
C PHE A 82 0.18 -9.92 -1.03
N ALA A 83 -0.27 -11.16 -1.24
CA ALA A 83 -0.74 -12.04 -0.18
C ALA A 83 0.31 -12.18 0.93
N ASN A 84 1.53 -12.56 0.55
CA ASN A 84 2.66 -12.73 1.46
C ASN A 84 3.06 -11.42 2.15
N PHE A 85 2.89 -10.27 1.48
CA PHE A 85 3.07 -8.97 2.12
C PHE A 85 2.00 -8.71 3.21
N LEU A 86 0.72 -8.99 2.93
CA LEU A 86 -0.38 -8.77 3.88
C LEU A 86 -0.32 -9.67 5.13
N GLU A 87 0.44 -10.77 5.08
CA GLU A 87 0.70 -11.60 6.26
C GLU A 87 1.58 -10.90 7.31
N ARG A 88 2.37 -9.88 6.89
CA ARG A 88 3.19 -9.10 7.82
C ARG A 88 2.31 -8.29 8.76
N ARG A 89 2.75 -8.18 10.01
CA ARG A 89 2.06 -7.39 11.06
C ARG A 89 1.97 -5.90 10.74
N ASP A 90 2.98 -5.37 10.07
CA ASP A 90 3.11 -3.96 9.70
C ASP A 90 2.52 -3.64 8.31
N SER A 91 1.97 -4.63 7.60
CA SER A 91 1.54 -4.48 6.21
C SER A 91 0.50 -3.38 5.99
N LEU A 92 -0.48 -3.28 6.89
CA LEU A 92 -1.55 -2.27 6.79
C LEU A 92 -1.02 -0.86 7.04
N GLU A 93 -0.07 -0.71 7.96
CA GLU A 93 0.57 0.57 8.27
C GLU A 93 1.42 1.04 7.11
N ILE A 94 2.23 0.14 6.55
CA ILE A 94 3.04 0.40 5.36
C ILE A 94 2.13 0.77 4.17
N LEU A 95 1.06 0.01 3.92
CA LEU A 95 0.15 0.30 2.82
C LEU A 95 -0.54 1.67 2.98
N ASN A 96 -0.99 2.00 4.20
CA ASN A 96 -1.58 3.29 4.51
C ASN A 96 -0.59 4.44 4.27
N ALA A 97 0.64 4.31 4.76
CA ALA A 97 1.68 5.32 4.59
C ALA A 97 2.02 5.56 3.11
N VAL A 98 2.09 4.50 2.30
CA VAL A 98 2.36 4.60 0.86
C VAL A 98 1.19 5.29 0.13
N ILE A 99 -0.06 4.96 0.48
CA ILE A 99 -1.26 5.61 -0.10
C ILE A 99 -1.28 7.11 0.21
N GLU A 100 -1.12 7.48 1.49
CA GLU A 100 -1.14 8.89 1.91
C GLU A 100 -0.05 9.72 1.24
N ASP A 101 1.13 9.15 1.05
CA ASP A 101 2.23 9.87 0.41
C ASP A 101 1.98 10.07 -1.10
N LEU A 102 1.52 9.03 -1.79
CA LEU A 102 1.18 9.15 -3.21
C LEU A 102 0.06 10.17 -3.45
N GLU A 103 -0.94 10.24 -2.55
CA GLU A 103 -1.98 11.27 -2.59
C GLU A 103 -1.40 12.68 -2.42
N LYS A 104 -0.50 12.88 -1.44
CA LYS A 104 0.20 14.16 -1.24
C LYS A 104 0.99 14.54 -2.48
N GLN A 105 1.70 13.60 -3.10
CA GLN A 105 2.45 13.84 -4.33
C GLN A 105 1.53 14.23 -5.49
N ALA A 106 0.40 13.54 -5.68
CA ALA A 106 -0.58 13.84 -6.72
C ALA A 106 -1.16 15.26 -6.55
N THR A 107 -1.57 15.59 -5.33
CA THR A 107 -2.08 16.93 -4.98
C THR A 107 -1.04 18.03 -5.25
N LEU A 108 0.22 17.80 -4.87
CA LEU A 108 1.32 18.75 -5.12
C LEU A 108 1.63 18.92 -6.60
N GLN A 109 1.46 17.87 -7.42
CA GLN A 109 1.64 17.94 -8.87
C GLN A 109 0.54 18.76 -9.52
N GLU A 110 -0.71 18.56 -9.13
CA GLU A 110 -1.85 19.36 -9.59
C GLU A 110 -1.67 20.85 -9.25
N GLN A 111 -1.21 21.16 -8.04
CA GLN A 111 -0.95 22.55 -7.62
C GLN A 111 0.20 23.23 -8.37
N LYS A 112 1.21 22.46 -8.84
CA LYS A 112 2.30 23.00 -9.66
C LYS A 112 1.89 23.23 -11.12
N GLN A 113 0.79 22.63 -11.55
CA GLN A 113 0.26 22.72 -12.91
C GLN A 113 -0.86 23.77 -13.04
N ALA A 114 -1.40 24.25 -11.92
CA ALA A 114 -2.38 25.34 -11.82
C ALA A 114 -1.72 26.72 -11.71
#